data_AF-A0A2V5ZNS7-F1
#
_entry.id   AF-A0A2V5ZNS7-F1
#
_cell.length_a   1.000
_cell.length_b   1.000
_cell.length_c   1.000
_cell.angle_alpha   90.00
_cell.angle_beta   90.00
_cell.angle_gamma   90.00
#
_symmetry.space_group_name_H-M   'P 1'
#
loop_
_entity.id
_entity.type
_entity.pdbx_description
1 polymer ?
#
loop_
_entity_poly.entity_id
_entity_poly.type
_entity_poly.pdbx_seq_one_letter_code
_entity_poly.pdbx_strand_id
1 'polypeptide(L)'
;MKSQVVGTFQKLVRLLHPRLSQWFRATYPNFTHAQLLAVPAILDRESILLTSPTGSGKTLAAFLGIFDLLLRKLDGPGEARTSQHAGPAKVQCIYVSPLRALAYDIGKNVRAPIVGMGLEKKLRIALRTGDTPSSERVKFRERGAHILITTPESLAVMLAQESYAGEQARRGPDTFARTTGAAALPRKSKDVGALPSWTFGDGGAARGAGPFSRR
;
A
#
# COMPACT_ATOMS: atom_id res chain seq x y z
N MET A 1 -7.78 -7.80 -30.02
CA MET A 1 -7.42 -7.02 -28.80
C MET A 1 -7.53 -7.80 -27.49
N LYS A 2 -8.59 -8.61 -27.24
CA LYS A 2 -8.75 -9.36 -25.97
C LYS A 2 -7.63 -10.36 -25.67
N SER A 3 -7.09 -11.06 -26.67
CA SER A 3 -6.01 -12.05 -26.50
C SER A 3 -4.68 -11.44 -26.03
N GLN A 4 -4.30 -10.26 -26.53
CA GLN A 4 -3.07 -9.56 -26.14
C GLN A 4 -3.12 -9.08 -24.67
N VAL A 5 -4.27 -8.56 -24.23
CA VAL A 5 -4.47 -8.08 -22.84
C VAL A 5 -4.40 -9.24 -21.84
N VAL A 6 -5.00 -10.40 -22.16
CA VAL A 6 -4.93 -11.60 -21.32
C VAL A 6 -3.50 -12.14 -21.25
N GLY A 7 -2.74 -12.11 -22.35
CA GLY A 7 -1.33 -12.49 -22.39
C GLY A 7 -0.46 -11.62 -21.46
N THR A 8 -0.63 -10.30 -21.51
CA THR A 8 0.11 -9.36 -20.65
C THR A 8 -0.24 -9.54 -19.17
N PHE A 9 -1.51 -9.76 -18.84
CA PHE A 9 -1.95 -10.05 -17.47
C PHE A 9 -1.26 -11.30 -16.92
N GLN A 10 -1.33 -12.42 -17.63
CA GLN A 10 -0.73 -13.68 -17.16
C GLN A 10 0.78 -13.59 -17.04
N LYS A 11 1.46 -12.87 -17.94
CA LYS A 11 2.89 -12.62 -17.87
C LYS A 11 3.24 -11.84 -16.59
N LEU A 12 2.54 -10.74 -16.31
CA LEU A 12 2.83 -9.91 -15.14
C LEU A 12 2.54 -10.63 -13.82
N VAL A 13 1.43 -11.38 -13.73
CA VAL A 13 1.14 -12.17 -12.53
C VAL A 13 2.22 -13.23 -12.24
N ARG A 14 2.84 -13.80 -13.28
CA ARG A 14 3.95 -14.76 -13.12
C ARG A 14 5.25 -14.13 -12.64
N LEU A 15 5.43 -12.82 -12.85
CA LEU A 15 6.61 -12.11 -12.35
C LEU A 15 6.53 -11.84 -10.84
N LEU A 16 5.31 -11.66 -10.32
CA LEU A 16 5.07 -11.46 -8.89
C LEU A 16 5.38 -12.72 -8.08
N HIS A 17 5.80 -12.52 -6.84
CA HIS A 17 5.93 -13.59 -5.85
C HIS A 17 4.68 -14.50 -5.80
N PRO A 18 4.81 -15.84 -5.71
CA PRO A 18 3.68 -16.76 -5.80
C PRO A 18 2.52 -16.45 -4.85
N ARG A 19 2.81 -16.15 -3.58
CA ARG A 19 1.78 -15.75 -2.59
C ARG A 19 1.03 -14.47 -2.99
N LEU A 20 1.76 -13.47 -3.52
CA LEU A 20 1.18 -12.21 -3.93
C LEU A 20 0.34 -12.37 -5.20
N SER A 21 0.84 -13.15 -6.16
CA SER A 21 0.15 -13.55 -7.37
C SER A 21 -1.18 -14.27 -7.09
N GLN A 22 -1.17 -15.22 -6.15
CA GLN A 22 -2.36 -15.94 -5.71
C GLN A 22 -3.39 -15.00 -5.09
N TRP A 23 -2.95 -14.18 -4.13
CA TRP A 23 -3.83 -13.19 -3.49
C TRP A 23 -4.41 -12.20 -4.50
N PHE A 24 -3.59 -11.68 -5.42
CA PHE A 24 -4.01 -10.71 -6.41
C PHE A 24 -5.08 -11.29 -7.35
N ARG A 25 -4.90 -12.52 -7.84
CA ARG A 25 -5.90 -13.21 -8.69
C ARG A 25 -7.21 -13.48 -7.97
N ALA A 26 -7.17 -13.75 -6.66
CA ALA A 26 -8.38 -13.97 -5.87
C ALA A 26 -9.13 -12.66 -5.59
N THR A 27 -8.43 -11.52 -5.58
CA THR A 27 -8.98 -10.23 -5.16
C THR A 27 -9.41 -9.35 -6.34
N TYR A 28 -8.68 -9.40 -7.46
CA TYR A 28 -8.87 -8.51 -8.60
C TYR A 28 -9.00 -9.27 -9.92
N PRO A 29 -9.93 -8.85 -10.80
CA PRO A 29 -10.12 -9.52 -12.08
C PRO A 29 -8.97 -9.28 -13.07
N ASN A 30 -8.36 -8.09 -13.06
CA ASN A 30 -7.27 -7.69 -13.96
C ASN A 30 -6.43 -6.55 -13.35
N PHE A 31 -5.23 -6.32 -13.90
CA PHE A 31 -4.46 -5.09 -13.65
C PHE A 31 -5.06 -3.89 -14.37
N THR A 32 -4.96 -2.72 -13.76
CA THR A 32 -5.26 -1.45 -14.44
C THR A 32 -4.15 -1.09 -15.45
N HIS A 33 -4.45 -0.21 -16.41
CA HIS A 33 -3.44 0.26 -17.37
C HIS A 33 -2.21 0.87 -16.68
N ALA A 34 -2.41 1.67 -15.64
CA ALA A 34 -1.31 2.27 -14.86
C ALA A 34 -0.45 1.20 -14.16
N GLN A 35 -1.07 0.12 -13.67
CA GLN A 35 -0.35 -1.00 -13.06
C GLN A 35 0.45 -1.78 -14.10
N LEU A 36 -0.12 -2.05 -15.28
CA LEU A 36 0.57 -2.75 -16.36
C LEU A 36 1.85 -2.04 -16.81
N LEU A 37 1.85 -0.70 -16.80
CA LEU A 37 3.02 0.10 -17.13
C LEU A 37 4.02 0.20 -15.97
N ALA A 38 3.54 0.41 -14.75
CA ALA A 38 4.41 0.71 -13.61
C ALA A 38 5.02 -0.53 -12.95
N VAL A 39 4.24 -1.60 -12.78
CA VAL A 39 4.65 -2.76 -11.97
C VAL A 39 5.94 -3.42 -12.49
N PRO A 40 6.14 -3.64 -13.81
CA PRO A 40 7.41 -4.19 -14.31
C PRO A 40 8.63 -3.38 -13.86
N ALA A 41 8.63 -2.07 -14.10
CA ALA A 41 9.72 -1.18 -13.71
C ALA A 41 9.94 -1.15 -12.18
N ILE A 42 8.86 -1.20 -11.39
CA ILE A 42 8.97 -1.26 -9.92
C ILE A 42 9.62 -2.59 -9.48
N LEU A 43 9.27 -3.71 -10.11
CA LEU A 43 9.87 -5.01 -9.80
C LEU A 43 11.37 -5.04 -10.13
N ASP A 44 11.76 -4.35 -11.20
CA ASP A 44 13.15 -4.15 -11.62
C ASP A 44 13.90 -3.10 -10.78
N ARG A 45 13.27 -2.56 -9.73
CA ARG A 45 13.84 -1.57 -8.78
C ARG A 45 14.19 -0.23 -9.41
N GLU A 46 13.52 0.13 -10.50
CA GLU A 46 13.66 1.44 -11.11
C GLU A 46 12.91 2.53 -10.33
N SER A 47 13.45 3.74 -10.36
CA SER A 47 12.75 4.92 -9.82
C SER A 47 11.73 5.42 -10.83
N ILE A 48 10.46 5.46 -10.40
CA ILE A 48 9.35 5.81 -11.30
C ILE A 48 8.54 7.01 -10.80
N LEU A 49 8.04 7.83 -11.73
CA LEU A 49 7.01 8.83 -11.48
C LEU A 49 5.73 8.44 -12.22
N LEU A 50 4.72 7.99 -11.48
CA LEU A 50 3.46 7.54 -12.06
C LEU A 50 2.39 8.64 -11.99
N THR A 51 2.09 9.26 -13.14
CA THR A 51 1.00 10.24 -13.28
C THR A 51 -0.23 9.56 -13.91
N SER A 52 -1.38 9.63 -13.22
CA SER A 52 -2.66 9.15 -13.77
C SER A 52 -3.84 9.75 -12.99
N PRO A 53 -5.08 9.64 -13.48
CA PRO A 53 -6.29 10.06 -12.75
C PRO A 53 -6.51 9.31 -11.43
N THR A 54 -7.31 9.87 -10.52
CA THR A 54 -7.75 9.15 -9.31
C THR A 54 -8.48 7.86 -9.69
N GLY A 55 -8.41 6.82 -8.85
CA GLY A 55 -9.02 5.52 -9.14
C GLY A 55 -8.24 4.62 -10.13
N SER A 56 -7.17 5.09 -10.78
CA SER A 56 -6.38 4.25 -11.71
C SER A 56 -5.49 3.18 -11.05
N GLY A 57 -5.55 2.99 -9.72
CA GLY A 57 -4.81 1.94 -9.03
C GLY A 57 -3.33 2.20 -8.77
N LYS A 58 -2.86 3.47 -8.85
CA LYS A 58 -1.45 3.87 -8.60
C LYS A 58 -0.88 3.34 -7.30
N THR A 59 -1.65 3.51 -6.22
CA THR A 59 -1.26 3.10 -4.88
C THR A 59 -0.99 1.61 -4.84
N LEU A 60 -1.91 0.81 -5.38
CA LEU A 60 -1.74 -0.64 -5.45
C LEU A 60 -0.55 -1.02 -6.33
N ALA A 61 -0.29 -0.31 -7.44
CA ALA A 61 0.90 -0.55 -8.27
C ALA A 61 2.20 -0.44 -7.46
N ALA A 62 2.35 0.62 -6.67
CA ALA A 62 3.49 0.80 -5.77
C ALA A 62 3.59 -0.32 -4.73
N PHE A 63 2.47 -0.63 -4.06
CA PHE A 63 2.46 -1.66 -3.01
C PHE A 63 2.69 -3.07 -3.53
N LEU A 64 2.33 -3.40 -4.78
CA LEU A 64 2.63 -4.69 -5.37
C LEU A 64 4.14 -4.95 -5.41
N GLY A 65 4.93 -3.97 -5.86
CA GLY A 65 6.40 -4.11 -5.87
C GLY A 65 7.04 -4.13 -4.48
N ILE A 66 6.44 -3.42 -3.52
CA ILE A 66 6.86 -3.46 -2.11
C ILE A 66 6.56 -4.85 -1.53
N PHE A 67 5.36 -5.38 -1.68
CA PHE A 67 5.02 -6.72 -1.17
C PHE A 67 5.86 -7.82 -1.82
N ASP A 68 6.14 -7.71 -3.12
CA ASP A 68 7.03 -8.64 -3.82
C ASP A 68 8.44 -8.62 -3.20
N LEU A 69 9.01 -7.44 -2.91
CA LEU A 69 10.29 -7.31 -2.21
C LEU A 69 10.25 -7.98 -0.83
N LEU A 70 9.23 -7.64 -0.03
CA LEU A 70 9.08 -8.13 1.34
C LEU A 70 8.97 -9.66 1.37
N LEU A 71 8.16 -10.23 0.48
CA LEU A 71 7.97 -11.68 0.39
C LEU A 71 9.24 -12.41 -0.03
N ARG A 72 9.98 -11.88 -1.01
CA ARG A 72 11.27 -12.47 -1.42
C ARG A 72 12.31 -12.41 -0.31
N LYS A 73 12.32 -11.34 0.49
CA LYS A 73 13.20 -11.24 1.67
C LYS A 73 12.82 -12.25 2.76
N LEU A 74 11.52 -12.41 3.02
CA LEU A 74 11.00 -13.40 3.98
C LEU A 74 11.34 -14.84 3.59
N ASP A 75 11.31 -15.16 2.30
CA ASP A 75 11.62 -16.51 1.79
C ASP A 75 13.15 -16.72 1.58
N GLY A 76 13.96 -15.66 1.68
CA GLY A 76 15.41 -15.72 1.50
C GLY A 76 16.17 -16.34 2.71
N PRO A 77 17.40 -16.82 2.51
CA PRO A 77 18.16 -17.59 3.51
C PRO A 77 18.60 -16.83 4.79
N GLY A 78 18.16 -15.59 5.00
CA GLY A 78 18.55 -14.74 6.13
C GLY A 78 17.48 -14.48 7.21
N GLU A 79 16.20 -14.65 6.91
CA GLU A 79 15.11 -14.29 7.86
C GLU A 79 14.41 -15.49 8.51
N ALA A 80 14.52 -16.69 7.92
CA ALA A 80 13.97 -17.92 8.51
C ALA A 80 14.59 -18.29 9.87
N ARG A 81 15.72 -17.69 10.26
CA ARG A 81 16.41 -17.93 11.56
C ARG A 81 16.02 -16.94 12.66
N THR A 82 15.10 -16.01 12.38
CA THR A 82 15.07 -14.75 13.14
C THR A 82 13.68 -14.38 13.66
N SER A 83 12.76 -15.34 13.74
CA SER A 83 11.37 -15.04 14.12
C SER A 83 11.17 -14.75 15.61
N GLN A 84 12.18 -14.92 16.48
CA GLN A 84 12.03 -14.66 17.92
C GLN A 84 13.22 -13.95 18.61
N HIS A 85 14.38 -13.76 17.95
CA HIS A 85 15.62 -13.27 18.61
C HIS A 85 16.47 -12.23 17.85
N ALA A 86 16.05 -11.66 16.71
CA ALA A 86 16.64 -10.37 16.29
C ALA A 86 15.78 -9.23 16.77
N GLY A 87 16.44 -8.10 17.03
CA GLY A 87 15.83 -6.87 17.53
C GLY A 87 14.77 -6.25 16.59
N PRO A 88 14.62 -4.92 16.61
CA PRO A 88 13.51 -4.25 15.94
C PRO A 88 13.46 -4.57 14.43
N ALA A 89 12.24 -4.73 13.91
CA ALA A 89 12.03 -4.93 12.48
C ALA A 89 12.51 -3.70 11.68
N LYS A 90 13.17 -3.95 10.56
CA LYS A 90 13.76 -2.88 9.74
C LYS A 90 12.75 -2.32 8.74
N VAL A 91 12.74 -0.99 8.62
CA VAL A 91 11.89 -0.29 7.65
C VAL A 91 12.44 -0.52 6.24
N GLN A 92 11.67 -1.19 5.41
CA GLN A 92 12.01 -1.47 4.00
C GLN A 92 11.23 -0.58 3.04
N CYS A 93 10.10 -0.02 3.50
CA CYS A 93 9.28 0.92 2.74
C CYS A 93 8.87 2.09 3.61
N ILE A 94 9.05 3.31 3.09
CA ILE A 94 8.46 4.54 3.65
C ILE A 94 7.44 5.07 2.64
N TYR A 95 6.18 5.13 3.07
CA TYR A 95 5.10 5.80 2.35
C TYR A 95 4.86 7.18 2.96
N VAL A 96 5.07 8.24 2.17
CA VAL A 96 4.85 9.62 2.62
C VAL A 96 3.56 10.17 2.02
N SER A 97 2.57 10.39 2.90
CA SER A 97 1.27 10.95 2.54
C SER A 97 1.26 12.48 2.72
N PRO A 98 0.71 13.25 1.76
CA PRO A 98 0.52 14.69 1.93
C PRO A 98 -0.51 15.04 3.00
N LEU A 99 -1.45 14.13 3.29
CA LEU A 99 -2.53 14.34 4.25
C LEU A 99 -2.60 13.20 5.26
N ARG A 100 -2.95 13.54 6.50
CA ARG A 100 -3.06 12.59 7.61
C ARG A 100 -4.21 11.60 7.40
N ALA A 101 -5.38 12.07 6.99
CA ALA A 101 -6.53 11.21 6.66
C ALA A 101 -6.15 10.15 5.61
N LEU A 102 -5.48 10.59 4.53
CA LEU A 102 -4.99 9.69 3.50
C LEU A 102 -3.97 8.68 4.05
N ALA A 103 -3.11 9.06 5.00
CA ALA A 103 -2.19 8.13 5.65
C ALA A 103 -2.93 7.00 6.39
N TYR A 104 -4.01 7.33 7.12
CA TYR A 104 -4.86 6.33 7.78
C TYR A 104 -5.54 5.40 6.78
N ASP A 105 -6.07 5.94 5.69
CA ASP A 105 -6.74 5.15 4.65
C ASP A 105 -5.77 4.20 3.94
N ILE A 106 -4.55 4.66 3.63
CA ILE A 106 -3.48 3.81 3.11
C ILE A 106 -3.13 2.71 4.11
N GLY A 107 -3.05 3.02 5.40
CA GLY A 107 -2.80 2.00 6.44
C GLY A 107 -3.82 0.88 6.43
N LYS A 108 -5.11 1.20 6.25
CA LYS A 108 -6.18 0.18 6.10
C LYS A 108 -6.01 -0.62 4.80
N ASN A 109 -5.76 0.06 3.69
CA ASN A 109 -5.60 -0.57 2.37
C ASN A 109 -4.40 -1.51 2.29
N VAL A 110 -3.30 -1.21 3.00
CA VAL A 110 -2.10 -2.06 3.06
C VAL A 110 -2.30 -3.24 4.02
N ARG A 111 -3.18 -3.14 5.02
CA ARG A 111 -3.47 -4.25 5.93
C ARG A 111 -4.25 -5.37 5.24
N ALA A 112 -5.16 -5.05 4.33
CA ALA A 112 -5.95 -6.04 3.59
C ALA A 112 -5.09 -7.12 2.87
N PRO A 113 -4.07 -6.79 2.07
CA PRO A 113 -3.18 -7.79 1.46
C PRO A 113 -2.38 -8.59 2.48
N ILE A 114 -1.95 -7.98 3.59
CA ILE A 114 -1.20 -8.70 4.63
C ILE A 114 -2.08 -9.79 5.25
N VAL A 115 -3.32 -9.47 5.58
CA VAL A 115 -4.31 -10.44 6.10
C VAL A 115 -4.65 -11.48 5.04
N GLY A 116 -4.92 -11.05 3.81
CA GLY A 116 -5.24 -11.95 2.70
C GLY A 116 -4.13 -12.93 2.33
N MET A 117 -2.88 -12.66 2.71
CA MET A 117 -1.73 -13.55 2.53
C MET A 117 -1.30 -14.27 3.82
N GLY A 118 -1.98 -14.04 4.97
CA GLY A 118 -1.64 -14.65 6.25
C GLY A 118 -0.28 -14.21 6.82
N LEU A 119 0.09 -12.94 6.62
CA LEU A 119 1.42 -12.40 6.95
C LEU A 119 1.43 -11.53 8.22
N GLU A 120 0.36 -11.49 9.02
CA GLU A 120 0.21 -10.59 10.16
C GLU A 120 1.28 -10.78 11.25
N LYS A 121 1.79 -12.01 11.37
CA LYS A 121 2.89 -12.33 12.31
C LYS A 121 4.27 -12.03 11.73
N LYS A 122 4.38 -11.87 10.40
CA LYS A 122 5.64 -11.71 9.67
C LYS A 122 5.89 -10.26 9.26
N LEU A 123 4.85 -9.54 8.85
CA LEU A 123 4.93 -8.17 8.38
C LEU A 123 4.28 -7.21 9.38
N ARG A 124 4.98 -6.11 9.65
CA ARG A 124 4.58 -5.07 10.59
C ARG A 124 4.42 -3.75 9.84
N ILE A 125 3.30 -3.08 10.05
CA ILE A 125 3.03 -1.73 9.54
C ILE A 125 3.03 -0.76 10.73
N ALA A 126 3.70 0.37 10.61
CA ALA A 126 3.60 1.48 11.55
C ALA A 126 3.02 2.72 10.86
N LEU A 127 2.16 3.44 11.57
CA LEU A 127 1.65 4.75 11.18
C LEU A 127 2.21 5.82 12.11
N ARG A 128 3.06 6.70 11.57
CA ARG A 128 3.65 7.83 12.31
C ARG A 128 3.19 9.14 11.73
N THR A 129 2.30 9.83 12.44
CA THR A 129 1.85 11.19 12.11
C THR A 129 1.93 12.07 13.36
N GLY A 130 1.59 13.36 13.25
CA GLY A 130 1.56 14.30 14.37
C GLY A 130 0.73 13.82 15.58
N ASP A 131 -0.39 13.12 15.36
CA ASP A 131 -1.24 12.63 16.46
C ASP A 131 -0.91 11.19 16.89
N THR A 132 0.23 10.62 16.47
CA THR A 132 0.60 9.28 16.95
C THR A 132 0.83 9.32 18.46
N PRO A 133 0.07 8.55 19.27
CA PRO A 133 0.23 8.54 20.73
C PRO A 133 1.66 8.18 21.15
N SER A 134 2.12 8.69 22.29
CA SER A 134 3.44 8.37 22.87
C SER A 134 3.68 6.86 22.96
N SER A 135 2.68 6.09 23.37
CA SER A 135 2.74 4.63 23.47
C SER A 135 3.05 3.96 22.13
N GLU A 136 2.39 4.36 21.05
CA GLU A 136 2.65 3.85 19.70
C GLU A 136 4.02 4.29 19.17
N ARG A 137 4.47 5.49 19.54
CA ARG A 137 5.84 5.96 19.22
C ARG A 137 6.92 5.09 19.86
N VAL A 138 6.73 4.71 21.12
CA VAL A 138 7.61 3.81 21.88
C VAL A 138 7.58 2.41 21.27
N LYS A 139 6.40 1.83 21.02
CA LYS A 139 6.26 0.51 20.38
C LYS A 139 6.99 0.44 19.05
N PHE A 140 6.90 1.49 18.22
CA PHE A 140 7.62 1.52 16.94
C PHE A 140 9.14 1.56 17.13
N ARG A 141 9.65 2.26 18.15
CA ARG A 141 11.09 2.29 18.47
C ARG A 141 11.59 0.92 18.94
N GLU A 142 10.81 0.22 19.76
CA GLU A 142 11.21 -1.08 20.33
C GLU A 142 11.06 -2.24 19.34
N ARG A 143 9.97 -2.25 18.56
CA ARG A 143 9.60 -3.39 17.70
C ARG A 143 9.88 -3.18 16.22
N GLY A 144 10.10 -1.94 15.81
CA GLY A 144 10.28 -1.55 14.41
C GLY A 144 9.04 -1.80 13.54
N ALA A 145 9.20 -1.63 12.22
CA ALA A 145 8.19 -1.99 11.22
C ALA A 145 8.83 -2.24 9.85
N HIS A 146 8.16 -2.99 8.98
CA HIS A 146 8.61 -3.23 7.60
C HIS A 146 8.09 -2.12 6.66
N ILE A 147 6.86 -1.66 6.90
CA ILE A 147 6.23 -0.56 6.17
C ILE A 147 5.94 0.57 7.15
N LEU A 148 6.53 1.73 6.91
CA LEU A 148 6.26 2.96 7.64
C LEU A 148 5.38 3.87 6.77
N ILE A 149 4.21 4.24 7.28
CA ILE A 149 3.34 5.24 6.66
C ILE A 149 3.44 6.51 7.50
N THR A 150 3.74 7.64 6.86
CA THR A 150 4.00 8.90 7.58
C THR A 150 3.64 10.15 6.76
N THR A 151 3.80 11.33 7.35
CA THR A 151 3.68 12.62 6.66
C THR A 151 5.06 13.29 6.53
N PRO A 152 5.25 14.27 5.63
CA PRO A 152 6.53 14.95 5.45
C PRO A 152 7.07 15.55 6.76
N GLU A 153 6.22 16.18 7.56
CA GLU A 153 6.60 16.84 8.81
C GLU A 153 7.04 15.81 9.85
N SER A 154 6.29 14.71 9.97
CA SER A 154 6.61 13.63 10.91
C SER A 154 7.90 12.91 10.51
N LEU A 155 8.13 12.74 9.21
CA LEU A 155 9.37 12.16 8.69
C LEU A 155 10.57 13.07 8.98
N ALA A 156 10.44 14.39 8.79
CA ALA A 156 11.49 15.35 9.09
C ALA A 156 11.89 15.30 10.57
N VAL A 157 10.91 15.26 11.48
CA VAL A 157 11.16 15.11 12.93
C VAL A 157 11.87 13.79 13.23
N MET A 158 11.45 12.67 12.62
CA MET A 158 12.09 11.38 12.83
C MET A 158 13.55 11.37 12.35
N LEU A 159 13.84 11.95 11.19
CA LEU A 159 15.20 12.00 10.64
C LEU A 159 16.13 12.92 11.45
N ALA A 160 15.58 13.98 12.05
CA ALA A 160 16.34 14.89 12.91
C ALA A 160 16.70 14.30 14.29
N GLN A 161 16.04 13.20 14.71
CA GLN A 161 16.37 12.51 15.96
C GLN A 161 17.57 11.58 15.75
N GLU A 162 18.67 11.78 16.49
CA GLU A 162 19.91 10.97 16.44
C GLU A 162 19.65 9.46 16.56
N SER A 163 18.61 9.07 17.31
CA SER A 163 18.21 7.68 17.50
C SER A 163 17.75 6.98 16.21
N TYR A 164 17.22 7.72 15.24
CA TYR A 164 16.82 7.20 13.92
C TYR A 164 17.91 7.39 12.86
N ALA A 165 18.66 8.50 12.94
CA ALA A 165 19.78 8.77 12.05
C ALA A 165 20.88 7.69 12.20
N GLY A 166 21.20 7.25 13.42
CA GLY A 166 22.23 6.22 13.65
C GLY A 166 21.87 4.82 13.13
N GLU A 167 20.59 4.47 13.11
CA GLU A 167 20.12 3.13 12.70
C GLU A 167 19.81 3.04 11.19
N GLN A 168 19.39 4.15 10.57
CA GLN A 168 19.19 4.27 9.12
C GLN A 168 20.50 4.57 8.37
N ALA A 169 21.42 5.37 8.93
CA ALA A 169 22.68 5.72 8.26
C ALA A 169 23.64 4.53 8.09
N ARG A 170 23.48 3.46 8.88
CA ARG A 170 24.27 2.24 8.68
C ARG A 170 23.83 1.42 7.46
N ARG A 171 22.53 1.41 7.08
CA ARG A 171 21.96 0.62 5.96
C ARG A 171 20.55 1.12 5.56
N GLY A 172 20.45 2.23 4.83
CA GLY A 172 19.18 2.92 4.52
C GLY A 172 18.08 2.06 3.87
N PRO A 173 16.84 2.59 3.76
CA PRO A 173 15.68 1.84 3.27
C PRO A 173 15.85 1.45 1.79
N ASP A 174 15.46 0.23 1.43
CA ASP A 174 15.61 -0.28 0.06
C ASP A 174 14.63 0.38 -0.94
N THR A 175 13.54 1.00 -0.47
CA THR A 175 12.52 1.60 -1.35
C THR A 175 11.78 2.77 -0.69
N PHE A 176 11.62 3.86 -1.44
CA PHE A 176 10.85 5.04 -1.05
C PHE A 176 9.65 5.21 -1.99
N ALA A 177 8.44 5.34 -1.43
CA ALA A 177 7.21 5.52 -2.21
C ALA A 177 6.51 6.82 -1.79
N ARG A 178 6.28 7.73 -2.76
CA ARG A 178 5.50 8.95 -2.57
C ARG A 178 4.40 9.00 -3.62
N THR A 179 3.15 8.96 -3.18
CA THR A 179 2.00 9.22 -4.05
C THR A 179 1.48 10.62 -3.74
N THR A 180 1.74 11.57 -4.62
CA THR A 180 1.06 12.87 -4.57
C THR A 180 -0.37 12.65 -5.06
N GLY A 181 -1.33 12.61 -4.14
CA GLY A 181 -2.73 12.77 -4.52
C GLY A 181 -2.90 14.14 -5.16
N ALA A 182 -3.35 14.19 -6.41
CA ALA A 182 -3.68 15.44 -7.06
C ALA A 182 -4.79 16.12 -6.25
N ALA A 183 -4.44 17.12 -5.43
CA ALA A 183 -5.38 18.10 -4.93
C ALA A 183 -6.02 18.75 -6.16
N ALA A 184 -7.36 18.79 -6.16
CA ALA A 184 -8.14 19.35 -7.24
C ALA A 184 -7.69 20.79 -7.54
N LEU A 185 -7.08 20.98 -8.71
CA LEU A 185 -6.94 22.31 -9.31
C LEU A 185 -8.32 22.77 -9.80
N PRO A 186 -8.72 24.03 -9.57
CA PRO A 186 -9.96 24.56 -10.12
C PRO A 186 -9.87 24.62 -11.65
N ARG A 187 -10.71 23.84 -12.35
CA ARG A 187 -10.81 23.88 -13.81
C ARG A 187 -11.61 25.11 -14.25
N LYS A 188 -10.99 26.01 -15.02
CA LYS A 188 -11.71 26.83 -16.01
C LYS A 188 -11.69 26.08 -17.36
N SER A 189 -12.90 25.82 -17.88
CA SER A 189 -13.35 25.71 -19.31
C SER A 189 -12.33 25.27 -20.37
N LYS A 190 -12.59 24.41 -21.37
CA LYS A 190 -13.79 23.99 -22.11
C LYS A 190 -13.43 22.69 -22.87
N ASP A 191 -14.45 21.93 -23.26
CA ASP A 191 -14.45 20.88 -24.30
C ASP A 191 -13.56 19.63 -24.11
N VAL A 192 -14.16 18.55 -23.58
CA VAL A 192 -13.98 17.18 -24.12
C VAL A 192 -15.28 16.41 -23.89
N GLY A 193 -15.77 15.77 -24.95
CA GLY A 193 -17.06 15.10 -25.05
C GLY A 193 -17.36 14.00 -24.03
N ALA A 194 -18.65 13.78 -23.88
CA ALA A 194 -19.30 12.90 -22.92
C ALA A 194 -18.82 11.44 -22.98
N LEU A 195 -18.61 10.85 -21.79
CA LEU A 195 -18.58 9.42 -21.53
C LEU A 195 -19.54 9.11 -20.37
N PRO A 196 -20.15 7.92 -20.33
CA PRO A 196 -21.43 7.68 -19.65
C PRO A 196 -21.33 7.68 -18.13
N SER A 197 -22.35 8.30 -17.52
CA SER A 197 -22.63 8.33 -16.09
C SER A 197 -22.88 6.94 -15.53
N TRP A 198 -22.09 6.52 -14.54
CA TRP A 198 -22.43 5.38 -13.69
C TRP A 198 -23.14 5.92 -12.44
N THR A 199 -24.42 5.61 -12.33
CA THR A 199 -25.27 5.85 -11.18
C THR A 199 -24.96 4.83 -10.07
N PHE A 200 -24.83 5.32 -8.85
CA PHE A 200 -24.95 4.48 -7.66
C PHE A 200 -26.43 4.07 -7.53
N GLY A 201 -26.69 2.76 -7.46
CA GLY A 201 -28.03 2.23 -7.19
C GLY A 201 -28.33 2.28 -5.70
N ASP A 202 -29.29 3.12 -5.32
CA ASP A 202 -30.04 3.02 -4.07
C ASP A 202 -31.15 1.97 -4.19
N GLY A 203 -31.34 1.20 -3.11
CA GLY A 203 -32.62 0.62 -2.72
C GLY A 203 -32.95 -0.80 -3.21
N GLY A 204 -33.20 -1.72 -2.28
CA GLY A 204 -33.80 -3.02 -2.61
C GLY A 204 -33.91 -4.00 -1.45
N ALA A 205 -34.97 -3.85 -0.66
CA ALA A 205 -35.32 -4.62 0.53
C ALA A 205 -35.46 -6.15 0.33
N ALA A 206 -35.16 -6.91 1.39
CA ALA A 206 -35.75 -8.22 1.65
C ALA A 206 -36.25 -8.30 3.11
N ARG A 207 -37.55 -8.61 3.21
CA ARG A 207 -38.38 -8.89 4.42
C ARG A 207 -37.92 -10.24 5.05
N GLY A 208 -38.13 -10.59 6.31
CA GLY A 208 -38.94 -10.08 7.42
C GLY A 208 -38.84 -11.00 8.66
N ALA A 209 -39.88 -10.95 9.52
CA ALA A 209 -40.12 -11.60 10.83
C ALA A 209 -39.66 -10.78 12.04
N GLY A 210 -40.49 -10.38 13.01
CA GLY A 210 -41.91 -10.55 13.35
C GLY A 210 -42.26 -9.53 14.47
N PRO A 211 -43.51 -9.47 14.95
CA PRO A 211 -44.04 -8.29 15.65
C PRO A 211 -43.76 -8.31 17.16
N PHE A 212 -43.50 -7.14 17.76
CA PHE A 212 -43.74 -6.91 19.18
C PHE A 212 -44.32 -5.51 19.41
N SER A 213 -45.41 -5.49 20.16
CA SER A 213 -46.28 -4.36 20.45
C SER A 213 -45.68 -3.38 21.47
N ARG A 214 -46.12 -2.12 21.44
CA ARG A 214 -46.92 -1.48 22.52
C ARG A 214 -47.24 -0.01 22.22
N ARG A 215 -48.54 0.28 22.35
CA ARG A 215 -49.24 1.55 22.60
C ARG A 215 -49.26 2.60 21.50
#